data_AF-A0A011NAY1-F1
#
_entry.id   AF-A0A011NAY1-F1
#
_cell.length_a   1.000
_cell.length_b   1.000
_cell.length_c   1.000
_cell.angle_alpha   90.00
_cell.angle_beta   90.00
_cell.angle_gamma   90.00
#
_symmetry.space_group_name_H-M   'P 1'
#
loop_
_entity.id
_entity.type
_entity.pdbx_description
1 polymer ?
#
loop_
_entity_poly.entity_id
_entity_poly.type
_entity_poly.pdbx_seq_one_letter_code
_entity_poly.pdbx_strand_id
1 'polypeptide(L)'
;MRFTSTINNVRLAEWGINITQGALVDLINQASSWAKAVVIDGVTYYWMSFGKVCEELPAVFSKEDTVYRQYKVLKEKGIIEHFKMDGKDYVRLTEKGCEWNKFEPIRHSEKNPSVGNQSEQTRKKIRESSEKNPTDNNNNNKYNQDNNTPLNPPVGETHTDSVAVLDHLNQRLADLSQAIGMALPKFRAKGNALKLVTARLKDSSLAECFQVIDYLVAKWGRDDAFREYLAPKTIFRASNFEDYLPKSTAWAESGKPIFINGAWVNEAEANRQAQLPDLPSVEEVRGVYHRYLSAPTLFNRTDFSDLRKKFVYYCVVKTKNAHPTEANINSVIAGAIKSVYANIHTLPIPNLGA
;
A
#
# COMPACT_ATOMS: atom_id res chain seq x y z
N MET A 1 28.70 4.89 5.71
CA MET A 1 29.28 3.63 5.25
C MET A 1 28.19 2.58 5.25
N ARG A 2 27.96 1.98 4.09
CA ARG A 2 26.92 0.98 3.90
C ARG A 2 27.44 -0.37 4.36
N PHE A 3 26.63 -1.11 5.10
CA PHE A 3 27.02 -2.40 5.66
C PHE A 3 26.96 -3.54 4.62
N THR A 4 26.13 -3.40 3.59
CA THR A 4 25.88 -4.45 2.58
C THR A 4 25.70 -3.88 1.18
N SER A 5 26.31 -4.54 0.19
CA SER A 5 26.06 -4.32 -1.24
C SER A 5 25.51 -5.60 -1.85
N THR A 6 24.47 -5.48 -2.68
CA THR A 6 23.86 -6.63 -3.37
C THR A 6 24.27 -6.63 -4.83
N ILE A 7 24.90 -7.72 -5.27
CA ILE A 7 25.41 -7.86 -6.64
C ILE A 7 24.44 -8.72 -7.46
N ASN A 8 23.90 -8.14 -8.54
CA ASN A 8 23.10 -8.88 -9.50
C ASN A 8 23.98 -9.45 -10.62
N ASN A 9 24.40 -10.71 -10.47
CA ASN A 9 25.27 -11.39 -11.44
C ASN A 9 24.66 -11.50 -12.85
N VAL A 10 23.33 -11.62 -12.96
CA VAL A 10 22.66 -11.67 -14.25
C VAL A 10 22.85 -10.34 -14.98
N ARG A 11 22.58 -9.23 -14.30
CA ARG A 11 22.73 -7.88 -14.88
C ARG A 11 24.19 -7.52 -15.14
N LEU A 12 25.13 -8.01 -14.34
CA LEU A 12 26.57 -7.87 -14.65
C LEU A 12 26.90 -8.46 -16.02
N ALA A 13 26.49 -9.71 -16.25
CA ALA A 13 26.74 -10.40 -17.51
C ALA A 13 26.01 -9.75 -18.68
N GLU A 14 24.70 -9.49 -18.54
CA GLU A 14 23.87 -8.90 -19.59
C GLU A 14 24.33 -7.49 -19.98
N TRP A 15 24.75 -6.67 -19.02
CA TRP A 15 25.18 -5.29 -19.28
C TRP A 15 26.69 -5.18 -19.51
N GLY A 16 27.41 -6.31 -19.47
CA GLY A 16 28.86 -6.40 -19.63
C GLY A 16 29.64 -5.56 -18.63
N ILE A 17 29.10 -5.32 -17.43
CA ILE A 17 29.74 -4.51 -16.38
C ILE A 17 30.41 -5.42 -15.34
N ASN A 18 31.47 -4.93 -14.70
CA ASN A 18 32.19 -5.70 -13.68
C ASN A 18 31.55 -5.53 -12.29
N ILE A 19 32.02 -6.32 -11.31
CA ILE A 19 31.49 -6.30 -9.94
C ILE A 19 31.63 -4.91 -9.29
N THR A 20 32.74 -4.21 -9.53
CA THR A 20 32.98 -2.85 -9.02
C THR A 20 31.92 -1.86 -9.52
N GLN A 21 31.59 -1.91 -10.82
CA GLN A 21 30.53 -1.13 -11.44
C GLN A 21 29.16 -1.55 -10.91
N GLY A 22 28.92 -2.85 -10.72
CA GLY A 22 27.67 -3.35 -10.14
C GLY A 22 27.43 -2.88 -8.70
N ALA A 23 28.48 -2.86 -7.87
CA ALA A 23 28.39 -2.31 -6.52
C ALA A 23 27.99 -0.83 -6.55
N LEU A 24 28.50 -0.07 -7.52
CA LEU A 24 28.14 1.33 -7.72
C LEU A 24 26.69 1.51 -8.20
N VAL A 25 26.21 0.64 -9.11
CA VAL A 25 24.81 0.62 -9.53
C VAL A 25 23.89 0.29 -8.35
N ASP A 26 24.24 -0.71 -7.52
CA ASP A 26 23.47 -1.04 -6.32
C ASP A 26 23.44 0.11 -5.30
N LEU A 27 24.55 0.85 -5.19
CA LEU A 27 24.62 2.06 -4.35
C LEU A 27 23.64 3.13 -4.84
N ILE A 28 23.64 3.44 -6.15
CA ILE A 28 22.75 4.44 -6.75
C ILE A 28 21.29 3.98 -6.70
N ASN A 29 21.02 2.68 -6.89
CA ASN A 29 19.67 2.11 -6.79
C ASN A 29 19.01 2.36 -5.42
N GLN A 30 19.83 2.55 -4.39
CA GLN A 30 19.37 2.79 -3.02
C GLN A 30 19.55 4.25 -2.59
N ALA A 31 19.90 5.15 -3.51
CA ALA A 31 20.15 6.55 -3.21
C ALA A 31 18.97 7.25 -2.49
N SER A 32 17.74 6.82 -2.74
CA SER A 32 16.54 7.33 -2.06
C SER A 32 16.54 7.16 -0.55
N SER A 33 17.33 6.23 0.00
CA SER A 33 17.37 5.99 1.44
C SER A 33 18.48 6.75 2.17
N TRP A 34 19.40 7.40 1.47
CA TRP A 34 20.61 7.95 2.12
C TRP A 34 21.20 9.21 1.45
N ALA A 35 20.93 9.44 0.17
CA ALA A 35 21.44 10.60 -0.55
C ALA A 35 20.38 11.71 -0.61
N LYS A 36 20.83 12.97 -0.64
CA LYS A 36 19.92 14.11 -0.74
C LYS A 36 19.31 14.17 -2.14
N ALA A 37 17.98 14.09 -2.21
CA ALA A 37 17.23 14.24 -3.45
C ALA A 37 17.11 15.72 -3.85
N VAL A 38 17.16 15.99 -5.16
CA VAL A 38 16.89 17.29 -5.78
C VAL A 38 16.05 17.05 -7.04
N VAL A 39 15.02 17.87 -7.23
CA VAL A 39 14.16 17.82 -8.42
C VAL A 39 14.63 18.88 -9.41
N ILE A 40 14.89 18.48 -10.66
CA ILE A 40 15.32 19.34 -11.76
C ILE A 40 14.46 18.97 -12.97
N ASP A 41 13.74 19.94 -13.54
CA ASP A 41 12.82 19.73 -14.67
C ASP A 41 11.83 18.57 -14.45
N GLY A 42 11.33 18.42 -13.21
CA GLY A 42 10.41 17.35 -12.83
C GLY A 42 11.05 15.97 -12.61
N VAL A 43 12.38 15.87 -12.72
CA VAL A 43 13.13 14.63 -12.55
C VAL A 43 13.93 14.65 -11.25
N THR A 44 13.82 13.59 -10.46
CA THR A 44 14.57 13.43 -9.21
C THR A 44 15.98 12.90 -9.47
N TYR A 45 16.98 13.68 -9.06
CA TYR A 45 18.38 13.29 -8.99
C TYR A 45 18.85 13.24 -7.53
N TYR A 46 19.93 12.50 -7.28
CA TYR A 46 20.55 12.40 -5.97
C TYR A 46 21.91 13.07 -5.99
N TRP A 47 22.15 13.95 -5.02
CA TRP A 47 23.48 14.51 -4.79
C TRP A 47 24.39 13.43 -4.22
N MET A 48 25.43 13.08 -4.96
CA MET A 48 26.36 12.01 -4.63
C MET A 48 27.79 12.42 -5.01
N SER A 49 28.53 13.00 -4.06
CA SER A 49 29.95 13.31 -4.27
C SER A 49 30.78 12.04 -4.34
N PHE A 50 31.90 12.08 -5.07
CA PHE A 50 32.80 10.93 -5.19
C PHE A 50 33.41 10.51 -3.85
N GLY A 51 33.78 11.47 -2.99
CA GLY A 51 34.23 11.18 -1.63
C GLY A 51 33.16 10.44 -0.83
N LYS A 52 31.88 10.82 -0.97
CA LYS A 52 30.78 10.12 -0.31
C LYS A 52 30.61 8.69 -0.83
N VAL A 53 30.83 8.45 -2.13
CA VAL A 53 30.86 7.09 -2.69
C VAL A 53 31.99 6.26 -2.06
N CYS A 54 33.18 6.84 -1.89
CA CYS A 54 34.28 6.16 -1.20
C CYS A 54 33.95 5.83 0.26
N GLU A 55 33.26 6.72 0.98
CA GLU A 55 32.78 6.45 2.34
C GLU A 55 31.72 5.34 2.40
N GLU A 56 30.85 5.26 1.38
CA GLU A 56 29.79 4.25 1.35
C GLU A 56 30.28 2.89 0.86
N LEU A 57 31.29 2.85 -0.01
CA LEU A 57 31.90 1.64 -0.57
C LEU A 57 33.44 1.61 -0.39
N PRO A 58 33.96 1.68 0.85
CA PRO A 58 35.40 1.84 1.07
C PRO A 58 36.22 0.61 0.67
N ALA A 59 35.61 -0.58 0.64
CA ALA A 59 36.25 -1.80 0.13
C ALA A 59 36.33 -1.84 -1.41
N VAL A 60 35.55 -1.01 -2.10
CA VAL A 60 35.47 -0.97 -3.57
C VAL A 60 36.22 0.23 -4.13
N PHE A 61 36.13 1.38 -3.47
CA PHE A 61 36.69 2.64 -3.94
C PHE A 61 37.49 3.34 -2.84
N SER A 62 38.78 3.54 -3.10
CA SER A 62 39.68 4.31 -2.24
C SER A 62 40.07 5.68 -2.81
N LYS A 63 39.72 5.96 -4.07
CA LYS A 63 40.05 7.21 -4.78
C LYS A 63 38.85 7.73 -5.55
N GLU A 64 38.60 9.04 -5.44
CA GLU A 64 37.50 9.71 -6.13
C GLU A 64 37.61 9.63 -7.67
N ASP A 65 38.82 9.71 -8.22
CA ASP A 65 39.07 9.58 -9.67
C ASP A 65 38.58 8.23 -10.22
N THR A 66 38.73 7.15 -9.43
CA THR A 66 38.22 5.83 -9.82
C THR A 66 36.70 5.84 -9.90
N VAL A 67 36.01 6.50 -8.96
CA VAL A 67 34.55 6.64 -8.97
C VAL A 67 34.09 7.40 -10.20
N TYR A 68 34.73 8.54 -10.50
CA TYR A 68 34.46 9.34 -11.70
C TYR A 68 34.57 8.51 -12.99
N ARG A 69 35.65 7.72 -13.13
CA ARG A 69 35.83 6.82 -14.29
C ARG A 69 34.73 5.78 -14.39
N GLN A 70 34.28 5.20 -13.27
CA GLN A 70 33.17 4.23 -13.30
C GLN A 70 31.83 4.89 -13.64
N TYR A 71 31.57 6.11 -13.17
CA TYR A 71 30.38 6.87 -13.57
C TYR A 71 30.35 7.11 -15.07
N LYS A 72 31.50 7.49 -15.66
CA LYS A 72 31.60 7.67 -17.12
C LYS A 72 31.24 6.39 -17.88
N VAL A 73 31.77 5.24 -17.47
CA VAL A 73 31.45 3.94 -18.09
C VAL A 73 29.97 3.58 -17.94
N LEU A 74 29.39 3.76 -16.75
CA LEU A 74 27.97 3.46 -16.51
C LEU A 74 27.04 4.39 -17.29
N LYS A 75 27.45 5.66 -17.46
CA LYS A 75 26.73 6.65 -18.27
C LYS A 75 26.79 6.31 -19.75
N GLU A 76 27.96 5.97 -20.28
CA GLU A 76 28.14 5.51 -21.67
C GLU A 76 27.32 4.26 -21.97
N LYS A 77 27.12 3.39 -20.97
CA LYS A 77 26.27 2.20 -21.08
C LYS A 77 24.77 2.45 -20.90
N GLY A 78 24.38 3.71 -20.68
CA GLY A 78 23.01 4.14 -20.48
C GLY A 78 22.36 3.56 -19.22
N ILE A 79 23.15 3.20 -18.20
CA ILE A 79 22.66 2.62 -16.92
C ILE A 79 22.34 3.76 -15.93
N ILE A 80 23.11 4.84 -15.99
CA ILE A 80 22.94 6.00 -15.14
C ILE A 80 22.93 7.29 -15.96
N GLU A 81 22.29 8.31 -15.42
CA GLU A 81 22.52 9.69 -15.81
C GLU A 81 23.34 10.38 -14.73
N HIS A 82 24.34 11.15 -15.14
CA HIS A 82 25.19 11.92 -14.25
C HIS A 82 25.54 13.27 -14.88
N PHE A 83 25.48 14.34 -14.10
CA PHE A 83 25.96 15.68 -14.46
C PHE A 83 26.43 16.44 -13.22
N LYS A 84 27.14 17.54 -13.48
CA LYS A 84 27.62 18.45 -12.44
C LYS A 84 26.86 19.77 -12.51
N MET A 85 26.35 20.23 -11.37
CA MET A 85 25.65 21.51 -11.22
C MET A 85 26.04 22.12 -9.87
N ASP A 86 26.31 23.43 -9.83
CA ASP A 86 26.73 24.14 -8.60
C ASP A 86 27.91 23.50 -7.87
N GLY A 87 28.85 22.93 -8.63
CA GLY A 87 30.00 22.23 -8.06
C GLY A 87 29.70 20.83 -7.49
N LYS A 88 28.44 20.35 -7.56
CA LYS A 88 27.98 19.08 -7.01
C LYS A 88 27.66 18.06 -8.10
N ASP A 89 27.94 16.80 -7.80
CA ASP A 89 27.66 15.67 -8.68
C ASP A 89 26.25 15.11 -8.40
N TYR A 90 25.43 15.08 -9.44
CA TYR A 90 24.06 14.59 -9.40
C TYR A 90 23.94 13.34 -10.26
N VAL A 91 23.33 12.30 -9.70
CA VAL A 91 23.20 10.99 -10.35
C VAL A 91 21.81 10.41 -10.17
N ARG A 92 21.34 9.66 -11.17
CA ARG A 92 20.17 8.78 -11.06
C ARG A 92 20.35 7.54 -11.93
N LEU A 93 19.53 6.53 -11.67
CA LEU A 93 19.37 5.41 -12.61
C LEU A 93 18.51 5.85 -13.80
N THR A 94 18.86 5.38 -15.00
CA THR A 94 17.98 5.43 -16.17
C THR A 94 16.89 4.35 -16.06
N GLU A 95 15.98 4.29 -17.03
CA GLU A 95 15.01 3.19 -17.13
C GLU A 95 15.68 1.81 -17.09
N LYS A 96 16.79 1.65 -17.84
CA LYS A 96 17.63 0.45 -17.85
C LYS A 96 18.25 0.19 -16.47
N GLY A 97 18.81 1.23 -15.83
CA GLY A 97 19.39 1.10 -14.49
C GLY A 97 18.38 0.64 -13.44
N CYS A 98 17.14 1.11 -13.52
CA CYS A 98 16.04 0.70 -12.63
C CYS A 98 15.70 -0.79 -12.73
N GLU A 99 16.18 -1.50 -13.76
CA GLU A 99 16.02 -2.95 -13.89
C GLU A 99 17.06 -3.76 -13.08
N TRP A 100 17.99 -3.08 -12.40
CA TRP A 100 19.06 -3.71 -11.62
C TRP A 100 18.54 -4.79 -10.65
N ASN A 101 17.37 -4.55 -10.04
CA ASN A 101 16.71 -5.49 -9.13
C ASN A 101 15.39 -6.05 -9.68
N LYS A 102 15.06 -5.83 -10.96
CA LYS A 102 13.92 -6.48 -11.61
C LYS A 102 14.30 -7.91 -11.94
N PHE A 103 13.72 -8.85 -11.20
CA PHE A 103 13.85 -10.27 -11.47
C PHE A 103 12.73 -10.69 -12.42
N GLU A 104 13.06 -10.90 -13.69
CA GLU A 104 12.23 -11.72 -14.56
C GLU A 104 12.45 -13.19 -14.18
N PRO A 105 11.42 -14.06 -14.19
CA PRO A 105 11.60 -15.47 -13.89
C PRO A 105 12.45 -16.16 -14.96
N ILE A 106 13.77 -16.13 -14.79
CA ILE A 106 14.73 -16.84 -15.62
C ILE A 106 14.69 -18.30 -15.17
N ARG A 107 13.70 -19.04 -15.68
CA ARG A 107 13.49 -20.50 -15.72
C ARG A 107 12.01 -20.75 -15.50
N HIS A 108 11.30 -21.11 -16.57
CA HIS A 108 10.18 -22.02 -16.41
C HIS A 108 10.70 -23.21 -15.62
N SER A 109 10.12 -23.45 -14.45
CA SER A 109 10.59 -24.48 -13.54
C SER A 109 10.78 -25.79 -14.29
N GLU A 110 11.91 -26.47 -14.08
CA GLU A 110 12.10 -27.88 -14.51
C GLU A 110 11.05 -28.82 -13.89
N LYS A 111 10.23 -28.31 -12.95
CA LYS A 111 9.07 -28.99 -12.36
C LYS A 111 7.80 -28.95 -13.22
N ASN A 112 7.82 -28.32 -14.40
CA ASN A 112 6.71 -28.41 -15.36
C ASN A 112 7.21 -28.14 -16.80
N PRO A 113 7.54 -29.18 -17.60
CA PRO A 113 7.86 -28.96 -19.00
C PRO A 113 6.59 -28.57 -19.76
N SER A 114 6.67 -27.51 -20.56
CA SER A 114 5.64 -27.21 -21.55
C SER A 114 5.53 -28.40 -22.50
N VAL A 115 4.31 -28.90 -22.66
CA VAL A 115 3.99 -29.97 -23.60
C VAL A 115 4.24 -29.48 -25.02
N GLY A 116 5.01 -30.23 -25.82
CA GLY A 116 4.93 -30.19 -27.28
C GLY A 116 6.10 -29.56 -28.03
N ASN A 117 7.08 -30.38 -28.39
CA ASN A 117 7.30 -30.72 -29.80
C ASN A 117 7.66 -32.22 -29.83
N GLN A 118 6.75 -33.04 -30.37
CA GLN A 118 7.02 -34.46 -30.55
C GLN A 118 8.13 -34.61 -31.60
N SER A 119 9.31 -35.06 -31.18
CA SER A 119 10.27 -35.64 -32.12
C SER A 119 9.75 -37.00 -32.56
N GLU A 120 9.49 -37.17 -33.85
CA GLU A 120 9.02 -38.44 -34.47
C GLU A 120 10.06 -39.57 -34.46
N GLN A 121 11.26 -39.37 -33.92
CA GLN A 121 12.29 -40.40 -33.89
C GLN A 121 12.45 -41.04 -32.51
N THR A 122 12.24 -42.36 -32.47
CA THR A 122 12.49 -43.21 -31.32
C THR A 122 13.96 -43.14 -30.91
N ARG A 123 14.20 -42.93 -29.61
CA ARG A 123 15.51 -42.88 -28.97
C ARG A 123 16.33 -44.14 -29.31
N LYS A 124 17.49 -43.99 -29.95
CA LYS A 124 18.49 -45.07 -30.07
C LYS A 124 18.91 -45.52 -28.67
N LYS A 125 18.68 -46.80 -28.34
CA LYS A 125 19.30 -47.47 -27.19
C LYS A 125 20.81 -47.52 -27.42
N ILE A 126 21.58 -46.82 -26.60
CA ILE A 126 23.02 -47.00 -26.52
C ILE A 126 23.38 -47.31 -25.06
N ARG A 127 23.45 -48.63 -24.83
CA ARG A 127 24.27 -49.36 -23.85
C ARG A 127 23.66 -49.72 -22.49
N GLU A 128 23.93 -50.99 -22.18
CA GLU A 128 23.57 -51.81 -21.03
C GLU A 128 24.56 -51.67 -19.87
N SER A 129 24.08 -52.10 -18.71
CA SER A 129 24.81 -52.46 -17.49
C SER A 129 25.20 -51.33 -16.53
N SER A 130 24.44 -51.19 -15.44
CA SER A 130 24.85 -51.80 -14.17
C SER A 130 23.71 -51.72 -13.16
N GLU A 131 23.41 -52.87 -12.56
CA GLU A 131 22.41 -53.10 -11.53
C GLU A 131 22.75 -52.36 -10.22
N LYS A 132 21.77 -51.65 -9.65
CA LYS A 132 21.26 -51.79 -8.27
C LYS A 132 20.41 -50.57 -7.90
N ASN A 133 19.11 -50.81 -7.68
CA ASN A 133 18.27 -49.92 -6.87
C ASN A 133 18.88 -49.79 -5.46
N PRO A 134 18.71 -48.62 -4.82
CA PRO A 134 17.86 -48.66 -3.64
C PRO A 134 16.88 -47.48 -3.56
N THR A 135 15.65 -47.84 -3.26
CA THR A 135 14.66 -46.96 -2.62
C THR A 135 15.12 -46.64 -1.20
N ASP A 136 14.68 -45.45 -0.74
CA ASP A 136 14.52 -45.00 0.65
C ASP A 136 15.58 -44.09 1.30
N ASN A 137 15.18 -42.81 1.38
CA ASN A 137 15.12 -41.96 2.58
C ASN A 137 16.30 -41.95 3.56
N ASN A 138 17.35 -41.17 3.25
CA ASN A 138 18.11 -40.40 4.24
C ASN A 138 19.10 -39.45 3.54
N ASN A 139 19.02 -38.14 3.75
CA ASN A 139 20.17 -37.26 3.55
C ASN A 139 20.24 -36.15 4.61
N ASN A 140 20.83 -36.52 5.74
CA ASN A 140 21.50 -35.56 6.60
C ASN A 140 23.02 -35.79 6.55
N ASN A 141 23.74 -34.65 6.57
CA ASN A 141 25.14 -34.42 6.97
C ASN A 141 26.18 -34.35 5.83
N LYS A 142 26.71 -33.15 5.49
CA LYS A 142 27.73 -32.27 6.16
C LYS A 142 29.12 -32.51 5.53
N TYR A 143 29.90 -31.50 5.14
CA TYR A 143 30.72 -30.58 5.97
C TYR A 143 31.29 -29.46 5.04
N ASN A 144 31.86 -28.31 5.44
CA ASN A 144 31.79 -27.33 6.55
C ASN A 144 33.13 -26.55 6.53
N GLN A 145 33.14 -25.23 6.78
CA GLN A 145 34.04 -24.60 7.78
C GLN A 145 33.70 -23.12 8.04
N ASP A 146 32.80 -22.92 9.02
CA ASP A 146 32.93 -22.19 10.30
C ASP A 146 33.76 -20.89 10.42
N ASN A 147 33.12 -19.87 11.04
CA ASN A 147 33.44 -19.46 12.42
C ASN A 147 32.31 -18.65 13.11
N ASN A 148 31.58 -19.35 13.99
CA ASN A 148 31.01 -19.01 15.32
C ASN A 148 30.18 -17.74 15.61
N THR A 149 28.86 -17.92 15.85
CA THR A 149 28.12 -17.66 17.13
C THR A 149 26.65 -18.18 17.04
N PRO A 150 25.88 -18.34 18.15
CA PRO A 150 25.17 -19.58 18.52
C PRO A 150 23.87 -19.93 17.79
N LEU A 151 23.56 -21.23 17.86
CA LEU A 151 22.44 -21.96 17.25
C LEU A 151 21.06 -21.56 17.82
N ASN A 152 20.17 -21.18 16.91
CA ASN A 152 18.70 -21.01 16.99
C ASN A 152 18.10 -20.00 18.00
N PRO A 153 17.31 -19.01 17.53
CA PRO A 153 16.15 -18.50 18.27
C PRO A 153 14.99 -19.51 18.17
N PRO A 154 13.98 -19.45 19.06
CA PRO A 154 12.89 -20.43 19.08
C PRO A 154 12.08 -20.38 17.77
N VAL A 155 12.13 -21.48 17.02
CA VAL A 155 11.27 -21.74 15.87
C VAL A 155 9.96 -22.30 16.42
N GLY A 156 9.01 -21.42 16.68
CA GLY A 156 7.68 -21.81 17.17
C GLY A 156 6.65 -20.70 17.12
N GLU A 157 7.01 -19.49 17.59
CA GLU A 157 6.02 -18.42 17.82
C GLU A 157 6.02 -17.35 16.71
N THR A 158 7.19 -16.97 16.18
CA THR A 158 7.28 -15.83 15.24
C THR A 158 6.78 -16.14 13.83
N HIS A 159 6.82 -17.41 13.39
CA HIS A 159 6.29 -17.81 12.08
C HIS A 159 4.76 -17.82 12.07
N THR A 160 4.14 -18.35 13.14
CA THR A 160 2.68 -18.33 13.32
C THR A 160 2.17 -16.90 13.46
N ASP A 161 2.87 -16.05 14.22
CA ASP A 161 2.49 -14.64 14.38
C ASP A 161 2.63 -13.85 13.08
N SER A 162 3.66 -14.14 12.28
CA SER A 162 3.84 -13.49 10.98
C SER A 162 2.72 -13.84 10.00
N VAL A 163 2.23 -15.08 10.05
CA VAL A 163 1.06 -15.52 9.26
C VAL A 163 -0.19 -14.81 9.79
N ALA A 164 -0.37 -14.76 11.12
CA ALA A 164 -1.52 -14.10 11.75
C ALA A 164 -1.62 -12.61 11.41
N VAL A 165 -0.52 -11.85 11.44
CA VAL A 165 -0.47 -10.44 11.00
C VAL A 165 -0.91 -10.29 9.55
N LEU A 166 -0.45 -11.16 8.66
CA LEU A 166 -0.82 -11.07 7.25
C LEU A 166 -2.27 -11.48 7.00
N ASP A 167 -2.76 -12.49 7.72
CA ASP A 167 -4.15 -12.91 7.67
C ASP A 167 -5.08 -11.81 8.22
N HIS A 168 -4.68 -11.08 9.26
CA HIS A 168 -5.42 -9.91 9.74
C HIS A 168 -5.51 -8.82 8.68
N LEU A 169 -4.40 -8.48 8.01
CA LEU A 169 -4.44 -7.52 6.89
C LEU A 169 -5.39 -7.99 5.78
N ASN A 170 -5.32 -9.26 5.40
CA ASN A 170 -6.20 -9.82 4.37
C ASN A 170 -7.67 -9.79 4.82
N GLN A 171 -7.96 -10.06 6.09
CA GLN A 171 -9.32 -10.01 6.63
C GLN A 171 -9.86 -8.58 6.60
N ARG A 172 -9.09 -7.59 7.06
CA ARG A 172 -9.51 -6.18 7.03
C ARG A 172 -9.74 -5.66 5.61
N LEU A 173 -8.94 -6.12 4.64
CA LEU A 173 -9.17 -5.81 3.23
C LEU A 173 -10.40 -6.53 2.66
N ALA A 174 -10.73 -7.74 3.13
CA ALA A 174 -11.95 -8.43 2.75
C ALA A 174 -13.19 -7.70 3.29
N ASP A 175 -13.17 -7.28 4.57
CA ASP A 175 -14.26 -6.49 5.17
C ASP A 175 -14.46 -5.17 4.41
N LEU A 176 -13.36 -4.47 4.12
CA LEU A 176 -13.38 -3.22 3.35
C LEU A 176 -13.93 -3.46 1.93
N SER A 177 -13.52 -4.55 1.27
CA SER A 177 -13.99 -4.93 -0.07
C SER A 177 -15.51 -5.08 -0.11
N GLN A 178 -16.12 -5.71 0.91
CA GLN A 178 -17.58 -5.80 1.03
C GLN A 178 -18.22 -4.43 1.25
N ALA A 179 -17.63 -3.60 2.12
CA ALA A 179 -18.16 -2.28 2.43
C ALA A 179 -18.16 -1.30 1.24
N ILE A 180 -17.16 -1.39 0.36
CA ILE A 180 -17.03 -0.48 -0.81
C ILE A 180 -17.49 -1.12 -2.14
N GLY A 181 -17.88 -2.39 -2.14
CA GLY A 181 -18.32 -3.10 -3.34
C GLY A 181 -17.23 -3.33 -4.40
N MET A 182 -15.96 -3.35 -4.01
CA MET A 182 -14.81 -3.48 -4.92
C MET A 182 -13.86 -4.58 -4.43
N ALA A 183 -13.32 -5.38 -5.36
CA ALA A 183 -12.32 -6.39 -5.03
C ALA A 183 -10.97 -5.75 -4.63
N LEU A 184 -10.39 -6.19 -3.51
CA LEU A 184 -9.10 -5.71 -3.00
C LEU A 184 -8.03 -6.81 -3.03
N PRO A 185 -6.73 -6.45 -3.10
CA PRO A 185 -5.65 -7.42 -3.20
C PRO A 185 -5.56 -8.33 -1.97
N LYS A 186 -5.14 -9.58 -2.21
CA LYS A 186 -4.86 -10.56 -1.16
C LYS A 186 -3.38 -10.94 -1.17
N PHE A 187 -2.73 -10.85 -0.01
CA PHE A 187 -1.31 -11.13 0.16
C PHE A 187 -1.09 -12.56 0.65
N ARG A 188 -0.23 -13.29 -0.04
CA ARG A 188 0.12 -14.67 0.35
C ARG A 188 1.16 -14.63 1.48
N ALA A 189 1.03 -15.54 2.45
CA ALA A 189 1.98 -15.74 3.55
C ALA A 189 3.29 -16.40 3.08
N LYS A 190 3.93 -15.80 2.08
CA LYS A 190 5.21 -16.24 1.52
C LYS A 190 5.98 -15.06 0.93
N GLY A 191 7.27 -15.27 0.69
CA GLY A 191 8.11 -14.29 0.02
C GLY A 191 8.25 -12.99 0.80
N ASN A 192 8.23 -11.86 0.09
CA ASN A 192 8.57 -10.56 0.68
C ASN A 192 7.57 -10.07 1.75
N ALA A 193 6.28 -10.36 1.59
CA ALA A 193 5.25 -9.96 2.55
C ALA A 193 5.52 -10.57 3.93
N LEU A 194 5.75 -11.89 3.98
CA LEU A 194 6.06 -12.59 5.22
C LEU A 194 7.36 -12.09 5.83
N LYS A 195 8.42 -11.88 5.02
CA LYS A 195 9.71 -11.37 5.50
C LYS A 195 9.60 -10.01 6.19
N LEU A 196 8.83 -9.09 5.62
CA LEU A 196 8.63 -7.75 6.20
C LEU A 196 7.89 -7.81 7.53
N VAL A 197 6.83 -8.62 7.60
CA VAL A 197 6.06 -8.84 8.82
C VAL A 197 6.94 -9.49 9.90
N THR A 198 7.64 -10.58 9.58
CA THR A 198 8.56 -11.25 10.52
C THR A 198 9.64 -10.30 11.02
N ALA A 199 10.12 -9.38 10.16
CA ALA A 199 11.10 -8.38 10.58
C ALA A 199 10.51 -7.33 11.53
N ARG A 200 9.22 -7.00 11.45
CA ARG A 200 8.58 -6.05 12.39
C ARG A 200 8.23 -6.70 13.72
N LEU A 201 7.86 -7.99 13.72
CA LEU A 201 7.61 -8.76 14.94
C LEU A 201 8.86 -8.98 15.82
N LYS A 202 10.06 -8.65 15.33
CA LYS A 202 11.27 -8.60 16.16
C LYS A 202 11.35 -7.36 17.04
N ASP A 203 10.74 -6.27 16.58
CA ASP A 203 10.85 -4.94 17.18
C ASP A 203 9.49 -4.45 17.72
N SER A 204 8.42 -5.24 17.59
CA SER A 204 7.04 -4.87 17.95
C SER A 204 6.20 -6.10 18.25
N SER A 205 5.18 -5.94 19.07
CA SER A 205 4.23 -7.00 19.40
C SER A 205 3.22 -7.29 18.28
N LEU A 206 2.60 -8.46 18.36
CA LEU A 206 1.48 -8.86 17.48
C LEU A 206 0.34 -7.84 17.52
N ALA A 207 -0.01 -7.36 18.72
CA ALA A 207 -1.08 -6.39 18.94
C ALA A 207 -0.78 -5.04 18.27
N GLU A 208 0.45 -4.56 18.36
CA GLU A 208 0.88 -3.32 17.68
C GLU A 208 0.82 -3.45 16.16
N CYS A 209 1.21 -4.61 15.62
CA CYS A 209 1.09 -4.88 14.19
C CYS A 209 -0.36 -4.85 13.71
N PHE A 210 -1.28 -5.48 14.45
CA PHE A 210 -2.71 -5.41 14.15
C PHE A 210 -3.26 -3.97 14.24
N GLN A 211 -2.86 -3.22 15.28
CA GLN A 211 -3.32 -1.85 15.46
C GLN A 211 -2.89 -0.92 14.31
N VAL A 212 -1.64 -1.05 13.83
CA VAL A 212 -1.16 -0.28 12.68
C VAL A 212 -1.94 -0.63 11.42
N ILE A 213 -2.24 -1.91 11.19
CA ILE A 213 -3.12 -2.33 10.08
C ILE A 213 -4.48 -1.64 10.20
N ASP A 214 -5.13 -1.75 11.36
CA ASP A 214 -6.47 -1.21 11.56
C ASP A 214 -6.52 0.31 11.37
N TYR A 215 -5.52 1.02 11.89
CA TYR A 215 -5.35 2.46 11.71
C TYR A 215 -5.25 2.84 10.23
N LEU A 216 -4.38 2.17 9.47
CA LEU A 216 -4.17 2.50 8.06
C LEU A 216 -5.40 2.13 7.21
N VAL A 217 -6.07 1.03 7.49
CA VAL A 217 -7.34 0.68 6.84
C VAL A 217 -8.41 1.74 7.15
N ALA A 218 -8.48 2.22 8.39
CA ALA A 218 -9.40 3.30 8.76
C ALA A 218 -9.05 4.63 8.08
N LYS A 219 -7.76 4.92 7.88
CA LYS A 219 -7.26 6.17 7.28
C LYS A 219 -7.38 6.22 5.76
N TRP A 220 -7.04 5.12 5.09
CA TRP A 220 -6.85 5.08 3.63
C TRP A 220 -7.85 4.18 2.92
N GLY A 221 -8.56 3.31 3.64
CA GLY A 221 -9.42 2.30 3.01
C GLY A 221 -10.53 2.89 2.15
N ARG A 222 -11.07 4.05 2.53
CA ARG A 222 -12.15 4.75 1.81
C ARG A 222 -11.65 5.89 0.91
N ASP A 223 -10.34 6.03 0.77
CA ASP A 223 -9.71 7.02 -0.09
C ASP A 223 -9.13 6.32 -1.34
N ASP A 224 -9.68 6.60 -2.51
CA ASP A 224 -9.28 5.94 -3.76
C ASP A 224 -7.80 6.17 -4.10
N ALA A 225 -7.24 7.34 -3.76
CA ALA A 225 -5.85 7.66 -4.05
C ALA A 225 -4.87 6.95 -3.11
N PHE A 226 -5.29 6.69 -1.87
CA PHE A 226 -4.41 6.10 -0.86
C PHE A 226 -4.62 4.60 -0.62
N ARG A 227 -5.71 4.01 -1.14
CA ARG A 227 -6.03 2.59 -0.92
C ARG A 227 -4.96 1.62 -1.42
N GLU A 228 -4.27 1.94 -2.52
CA GLU A 228 -3.21 1.09 -3.08
C GLU A 228 -2.02 0.88 -2.11
N TYR A 229 -1.85 1.79 -1.15
CA TYR A 229 -0.79 1.75 -0.16
C TYR A 229 -1.07 0.79 1.00
N LEU A 230 -2.25 0.17 1.06
CA LEU A 230 -2.59 -0.88 2.02
C LEU A 230 -1.94 -2.23 1.66
N ALA A 231 -0.60 -2.26 1.65
CA ALA A 231 0.19 -3.42 1.28
C ALA A 231 1.35 -3.65 2.27
N PRO A 232 1.83 -4.90 2.45
CA PRO A 232 2.88 -5.21 3.42
C PRO A 232 4.17 -4.39 3.22
N LYS A 233 4.53 -4.07 1.97
CA LYS A 233 5.69 -3.23 1.64
C LYS A 233 5.59 -1.83 2.24
N THR A 234 4.40 -1.25 2.26
CA THR A 234 4.18 0.09 2.78
C THR A 234 3.95 0.07 4.29
N ILE A 235 3.22 -0.92 4.79
CA ILE A 235 2.85 -1.00 6.21
C ILE A 235 4.08 -1.41 7.06
N PHE A 236 4.78 -2.47 6.67
CA PHE A 236 5.81 -3.13 7.49
C PHE A 236 7.25 -2.76 7.11
N ARG A 237 7.44 -1.73 6.27
CA ARG A 237 8.76 -1.10 6.11
C ARG A 237 9.11 -0.40 7.42
N ALA A 238 10.32 -0.60 7.93
CA ALA A 238 10.74 -0.10 9.25
C ALA A 238 10.40 1.38 9.50
N SER A 239 10.82 2.28 8.59
CA SER A 239 10.55 3.73 8.69
C SER A 239 9.06 4.06 8.75
N ASN A 240 8.26 3.38 7.91
CA ASN A 240 6.83 3.63 7.85
C ASN A 240 6.14 3.12 9.12
N PHE A 241 6.52 1.94 9.58
CA PHE A 241 5.95 1.36 10.78
C PHE A 241 6.26 2.20 12.02
N GLU A 242 7.50 2.69 12.15
CA GLU A 242 7.92 3.62 13.20
C GLU A 242 7.10 4.92 13.18
N ASP A 243 6.79 5.44 11.98
CA ASP A 243 5.94 6.63 11.81
C ASP A 243 4.45 6.40 12.11
N TYR A 244 3.95 5.17 11.90
CA TYR A 244 2.53 4.85 12.03
C TYR A 244 2.16 4.33 13.41
N LEU A 245 3.07 3.63 14.10
CA LEU A 245 2.81 3.09 15.43
C LEU A 245 2.29 4.15 16.43
N PRO A 246 2.97 5.29 16.67
CA PRO A 246 2.48 6.30 17.60
C PRO A 246 1.15 6.93 17.14
N LYS A 247 0.95 7.10 15.82
CA LYS A 247 -0.32 7.61 15.27
C LYS A 247 -1.46 6.63 15.48
N SER A 248 -1.17 5.34 15.36
CA SER A 248 -2.13 4.26 15.59
C SER A 248 -2.55 4.20 17.07
N THR A 249 -1.63 4.48 18.00
CA THR A 249 -1.92 4.53 19.43
C THR A 249 -2.83 5.70 19.76
N ALA A 250 -2.49 6.92 19.32
CA ALA A 250 -3.35 8.09 19.51
C ALA A 250 -4.74 7.91 18.86
N TRP A 251 -4.80 7.25 17.70
CA TRP A 251 -6.06 6.89 17.03
C TRP A 251 -6.90 5.91 17.84
N ALA A 252 -6.26 4.89 18.44
CA ALA A 252 -6.94 3.93 19.30
C ALA A 252 -7.49 4.59 20.58
N GLU A 253 -6.71 5.46 21.21
CA GLU A 253 -7.14 6.28 22.36
C GLU A 253 -8.31 7.22 22.02
N SER A 254 -8.40 7.65 20.76
CA SER A 254 -9.49 8.49 20.24
C SER A 254 -10.76 7.70 19.88
N GLY A 255 -10.85 6.42 20.25
CA GLY A 255 -12.03 5.58 19.99
C GLY A 255 -12.12 5.03 18.57
N LYS A 256 -10.97 4.91 17.86
CA LYS A 256 -10.85 4.28 16.54
C LYS A 256 -11.80 4.85 15.45
N PRO A 257 -11.81 6.17 15.21
CA PRO A 257 -12.62 6.76 14.14
C PRO A 257 -12.17 6.28 12.75
N ILE A 258 -13.03 6.44 11.73
CA ILE A 258 -12.71 6.16 10.33
C ILE A 258 -12.60 7.46 9.54
N PHE A 259 -11.68 7.50 8.56
CA PHE A 259 -11.40 8.69 7.76
C PHE A 259 -12.28 8.69 6.51
N ILE A 260 -13.13 9.72 6.37
CA ILE A 260 -14.06 9.89 5.25
C ILE A 260 -14.06 11.37 4.85
N ASN A 261 -13.96 11.65 3.54
CA ASN A 261 -14.08 13.01 2.99
C ASN A 261 -13.16 14.04 3.67
N GLY A 262 -11.93 13.64 4.04
CA GLY A 262 -10.95 14.53 4.64
C GLY A 262 -11.05 14.70 6.17
N ALA A 263 -11.98 14.00 6.85
CA ALA A 263 -12.17 14.10 8.29
C ALA A 263 -12.23 12.73 8.98
N TRP A 264 -11.78 12.69 10.25
CA TRP A 264 -12.00 11.54 11.13
C TRP A 264 -13.42 11.58 11.69
N VAL A 265 -14.18 10.52 11.46
CA VAL A 265 -15.58 10.37 11.85
C VAL A 265 -15.72 9.10 12.67
N ASN A 266 -16.49 9.12 13.76
CA ASN A 266 -16.76 7.90 14.52
C ASN A 266 -17.42 6.84 13.61
N GLU A 267 -17.04 5.57 13.72
CA GLU A 267 -17.59 4.50 12.87
C GLU A 267 -19.13 4.39 12.94
N ALA A 268 -19.74 4.60 14.10
CA ALA A 268 -21.19 4.67 14.25
C ALA A 268 -21.79 5.87 13.51
N GLU A 269 -21.09 7.01 13.50
CA GLU A 269 -21.50 8.19 12.74
C GLU A 269 -21.29 8.00 11.23
N ALA A 270 -20.23 7.33 10.83
CA ALA A 270 -19.98 7.00 9.43
C ALA A 270 -20.97 5.95 8.89
N ASN A 271 -21.36 4.96 9.70
CA ASN A 271 -22.41 4.02 9.34
C ASN A 271 -23.78 4.71 9.27
N ARG A 272 -24.05 5.67 10.16
CA ARG A 272 -25.20 6.58 10.04
C ARG A 272 -25.14 7.40 8.75
N GLN A 273 -23.95 7.86 8.34
CA GLN A 273 -23.76 8.64 7.11
C GLN A 273 -23.84 7.80 5.83
N ALA A 274 -23.37 6.55 5.84
CA ALA A 274 -23.53 5.63 4.73
C ALA A 274 -24.98 5.21 4.51
N GLN A 275 -25.80 5.23 5.58
CA GLN A 275 -27.24 5.02 5.51
C GLN A 275 -28.02 6.30 5.16
N LEU A 276 -27.36 7.47 5.04
CA LEU A 276 -28.06 8.69 4.64
C LEU A 276 -28.59 8.54 3.22
N PRO A 277 -29.85 8.90 3.00
CA PRO A 277 -30.46 8.78 1.69
C PRO A 277 -29.92 9.92 0.80
N ASP A 278 -29.87 9.71 -0.52
CA ASP A 278 -29.34 10.70 -1.48
C ASP A 278 -29.87 12.11 -1.18
N LEU A 279 -28.98 13.10 -1.09
CA LEU A 279 -29.32 14.41 -0.53
C LEU A 279 -30.33 15.10 -1.47
N PRO A 280 -31.52 15.50 -1.00
CA PRO A 280 -32.45 16.20 -1.87
C PRO A 280 -31.87 17.54 -2.28
N SER A 281 -32.01 17.89 -3.56
CA SER A 281 -31.58 19.20 -4.05
C SER A 281 -32.48 20.30 -3.48
N VAL A 282 -31.97 21.53 -3.46
CA VAL A 282 -32.76 22.71 -3.04
C VAL A 282 -34.03 22.84 -3.88
N GLU A 283 -33.94 22.55 -5.18
CA GLU A 283 -35.06 22.61 -6.11
C GLU A 283 -36.10 21.52 -5.85
N GLU A 284 -35.66 20.29 -5.54
CA GLU A 284 -36.55 19.21 -5.17
C GLU A 284 -37.34 19.56 -3.90
N VAL A 285 -36.64 19.98 -2.83
CA VAL A 285 -37.29 20.37 -1.58
C VAL A 285 -38.23 21.55 -1.82
N ARG A 286 -37.85 22.54 -2.65
CA ARG A 286 -38.70 23.68 -3.00
C ARG A 286 -39.98 23.22 -3.69
N GLY A 287 -39.89 22.31 -4.66
CA GLY A 287 -41.04 21.75 -5.35
C GLY A 287 -41.99 20.98 -4.41
N VAL A 288 -41.45 20.21 -3.46
CA VAL A 288 -42.26 19.53 -2.44
C VAL A 288 -42.88 20.53 -1.46
N TYR A 289 -42.14 21.57 -1.07
CA TYR A 289 -42.61 22.63 -0.18
C TYR A 289 -43.81 23.37 -0.77
N HIS A 290 -43.75 23.80 -2.04
CA HIS A 290 -44.88 24.46 -2.67
C HIS A 290 -46.09 23.52 -2.79
N ARG A 291 -45.89 22.24 -3.15
CA ARG A 291 -46.98 21.25 -3.15
C ARG A 291 -47.61 21.09 -1.77
N TYR A 292 -46.80 21.09 -0.72
CA TYR A 292 -47.27 20.98 0.66
C TYR A 292 -48.08 22.22 1.10
N LEU A 293 -47.69 23.42 0.66
CA LEU A 293 -48.47 24.63 0.91
C LEU A 293 -49.84 24.59 0.22
N SER A 294 -49.91 24.02 -0.99
CA SER A 294 -51.17 23.86 -1.72
C SER A 294 -52.04 22.70 -1.19
N ALA A 295 -51.43 21.66 -0.65
CA ALA A 295 -52.11 20.47 -0.12
C ALA A 295 -51.49 20.04 1.22
N PRO A 296 -52.02 20.53 2.36
CA PRO A 296 -51.47 20.23 3.69
C PRO A 296 -51.45 18.73 4.05
N THR A 297 -52.25 17.91 3.37
CA THR A 297 -52.35 16.46 3.53
C THR A 297 -51.33 15.67 2.71
N LEU A 298 -50.42 16.34 1.97
CA LEU A 298 -49.44 15.73 1.07
C LEU A 298 -48.72 14.53 1.69
N PHE A 299 -48.43 14.61 2.99
CA PHE A 299 -47.65 13.60 3.69
C PHE A 299 -48.46 12.55 4.46
N ASN A 300 -49.80 12.64 4.52
CA ASN A 300 -50.63 11.79 5.39
C ASN A 300 -50.52 10.28 5.08
N ARG A 301 -50.14 9.91 3.84
CA ARG A 301 -49.93 8.52 3.42
C ARG A 301 -48.46 8.16 3.21
N THR A 302 -47.55 9.01 3.69
CA THR A 302 -46.11 8.80 3.50
C THR A 302 -45.58 7.83 4.54
N ASP A 303 -44.94 6.75 4.07
CA ASP A 303 -44.19 5.87 4.94
C ASP A 303 -42.87 6.54 5.36
N PHE A 304 -42.78 6.92 6.63
CA PHE A 304 -41.60 7.58 7.20
C PHE A 304 -40.58 6.61 7.81
N SER A 305 -40.81 5.30 7.73
CA SER A 305 -39.74 4.33 7.96
C SER A 305 -38.66 4.43 6.88
N ASP A 306 -39.05 4.90 5.69
CA ASP A 306 -38.15 5.33 4.62
C ASP A 306 -37.43 6.64 5.00
N LEU A 307 -36.12 6.53 5.20
CA LEU A 307 -35.28 7.63 5.65
C LEU A 307 -35.27 8.81 4.67
N ARG A 308 -35.40 8.57 3.36
CA ARG A 308 -35.45 9.63 2.34
C ARG A 308 -36.71 10.46 2.46
N LYS A 309 -37.85 9.78 2.61
CA LYS A 309 -39.16 10.44 2.76
C LYS A 309 -39.22 11.24 4.06
N LYS A 310 -38.71 10.66 5.15
CA LYS A 310 -38.54 11.35 6.44
C LYS A 310 -37.65 12.59 6.30
N PHE A 311 -36.54 12.50 5.58
CA PHE A 311 -35.62 13.62 5.35
C PHE A 311 -36.31 14.79 4.65
N VAL A 312 -36.99 14.54 3.52
CA VAL A 312 -37.70 15.57 2.75
C VAL A 312 -38.78 16.22 3.60
N TYR A 313 -39.56 15.42 4.33
CA TYR A 313 -40.60 15.93 5.22
C TYR A 313 -40.03 16.93 6.23
N TYR A 314 -38.95 16.58 6.93
CA TYR A 314 -38.36 17.50 7.91
C TYR A 314 -37.76 18.76 7.27
N CYS A 315 -37.23 18.66 6.05
CA CYS A 315 -36.78 19.84 5.31
C CYS A 315 -37.95 20.78 5.00
N VAL A 316 -39.08 20.23 4.53
CA VAL A 316 -40.30 21.01 4.22
C VAL A 316 -40.89 21.64 5.48
N VAL A 317 -40.99 20.90 6.59
CA VAL A 317 -41.52 21.42 7.87
C VAL A 317 -40.62 22.51 8.44
N LYS A 318 -39.29 22.32 8.46
CA LYS A 318 -38.35 23.37 8.90
C LYS A 318 -38.43 24.61 8.01
N THR A 319 -38.51 24.43 6.69
CA THR A 319 -38.68 25.54 5.74
C THR A 319 -39.98 26.29 6.01
N LYS A 320 -41.09 25.58 6.25
CA LYS A 320 -42.39 26.20 6.62
C LYS A 320 -42.28 27.03 7.89
N ASN A 321 -41.70 26.47 8.94
CA ASN A 321 -41.60 27.12 10.25
C ASN A 321 -40.66 28.34 10.25
N ALA A 322 -39.76 28.43 9.27
CA ALA A 322 -38.88 29.59 9.08
C ALA A 322 -39.57 30.76 8.35
N HIS A 323 -40.79 30.57 7.83
CA HIS A 323 -41.58 31.59 7.11
C HIS A 323 -40.77 32.38 6.06
N PRO A 324 -40.14 31.70 5.08
CA PRO A 324 -39.31 32.35 4.08
C PRO A 324 -40.12 33.25 3.14
N THR A 325 -39.44 34.25 2.60
CA THR A 325 -39.89 35.03 1.44
C THR A 325 -39.39 34.37 0.15
N GLU A 326 -39.98 34.71 -0.99
CA GLU A 326 -39.50 34.21 -2.30
C GLU A 326 -38.03 34.53 -2.57
N ALA A 327 -37.53 35.66 -2.04
CA ALA A 327 -36.14 36.07 -2.23
C ALA A 327 -35.13 35.20 -1.47
N ASN A 328 -35.52 34.63 -0.31
CA ASN A 328 -34.60 33.88 0.56
C ASN A 328 -34.91 32.38 0.68
N ILE A 329 -36.00 31.90 0.07
CA ILE A 329 -36.48 30.51 0.20
C ILE A 329 -35.40 29.47 -0.12
N ASN A 330 -34.61 29.67 -1.17
CA ASN A 330 -33.54 28.75 -1.54
C ASN A 330 -32.45 28.66 -0.46
N SER A 331 -32.10 29.80 0.16
CA SER A 331 -31.12 29.85 1.25
C SER A 331 -31.67 29.18 2.51
N VAL A 332 -32.95 29.38 2.81
CA VAL A 332 -33.61 28.74 3.96
C VAL A 332 -33.67 27.22 3.77
N ILE A 333 -34.03 26.76 2.57
CA ILE A 333 -34.05 25.33 2.22
C ILE A 333 -32.65 24.73 2.34
N ALA A 334 -31.61 25.40 1.82
CA ALA A 334 -30.23 24.93 1.95
C ALA A 334 -29.82 24.79 3.43
N GLY A 335 -30.21 25.75 4.27
CA GLY A 335 -30.02 25.68 5.72
C GLY A 335 -30.80 24.53 6.37
N ALA A 336 -32.04 24.29 5.94
CA ALA A 336 -32.87 23.20 6.42
C ALA A 336 -32.27 21.84 6.06
N ILE A 337 -31.82 21.64 4.82
CA ILE A 337 -31.12 20.41 4.38
C ILE A 337 -29.92 20.14 5.27
N LYS A 338 -29.07 21.15 5.51
CA LYS A 338 -27.88 21.03 6.36
C LYS A 338 -28.23 20.68 7.81
N SER A 339 -29.28 21.30 8.35
CA SER A 339 -29.76 21.03 9.71
C SER A 339 -30.39 19.64 9.88
N VAL A 340 -31.18 19.18 8.89
CA VAL A 340 -31.81 17.86 8.91
C VAL A 340 -30.77 16.77 8.73
N TYR A 341 -29.81 16.97 7.82
CA TYR A 341 -28.69 16.05 7.60
C TYR A 341 -27.96 15.71 8.91
N ALA A 342 -27.65 16.73 9.72
CA ALA A 342 -26.95 16.55 10.99
C ALA A 342 -27.75 15.75 12.05
N ASN A 343 -29.08 15.62 11.91
CA ASN A 343 -29.94 15.10 12.99
C ASN A 343 -30.92 14.00 12.55
N ILE A 344 -30.97 13.61 11.27
CA ILE A 344 -32.07 12.80 10.71
C ILE A 344 -32.36 11.49 11.46
N HIS A 345 -31.32 10.85 11.99
CA HIS A 345 -31.42 9.60 12.75
C HIS A 345 -32.03 9.78 14.14
N THR A 346 -31.89 10.98 14.72
CA THR A 346 -32.45 11.33 16.04
C THR A 346 -33.86 11.93 15.95
N LEU A 347 -34.25 12.42 14.77
CA LEU A 347 -35.58 12.98 14.57
C LEU A 347 -36.65 11.88 14.74
N PRO A 348 -37.80 12.15 15.39
CA PRO A 348 -38.84 11.14 15.55
C PRO A 348 -39.46 10.74 14.21
N ILE A 349 -40.11 9.57 14.16
CA ILE A 349 -40.98 9.22 13.02
C ILE A 349 -42.22 10.13 13.11
N PRO A 350 -42.53 10.95 12.10
CA PRO A 350 -43.69 11.82 12.14
C PRO A 350 -44.98 11.02 12.28
N ASN A 351 -45.78 11.33 13.30
CA ASN A 351 -47.13 10.82 13.44
C ASN A 351 -48.10 11.89 12.95
N LEU A 352 -48.43 11.83 11.66
CA LEU A 352 -49.46 12.65 11.05
C LEU A 352 -50.77 11.89 11.27
N GLY A 353 -51.47 12.19 12.36
CA GLY A 353 -52.71 11.51 12.74
C GLY A 353 -53.63 11.28 11.53
N ALA A 354 -54.22 10.09 11.48
CA ALA A 354 -55.08 9.62 10.39
C ALA A 354 -56.23 10.58 10.08
#